data_AF-A0A2L0EUP7-F1
#
_entry.id   AF-A0A2L0EUP7-F1
#
_cell.length_a   1.000
_cell.length_b   1.000
_cell.length_c   1.000
_cell.angle_alpha   90.00
_cell.angle_beta   90.00
_cell.angle_gamma   90.00
#
_symmetry.space_group_name_H-M   'P 1'
#
loop_
_entity.id
_entity.type
_entity.pdbx_description
1 polymer ?
#
loop_
_entity_poly.entity_id
_entity_poly.type
_entity_poly.pdbx_seq_one_letter_code
_entity_poly.pdbx_strand_id
1 'polypeptide(L)'
;MMDAARKTRAAAILLLGLAACVARAPATVSLRMKGNVPDASVTIDDEYVGALAHVAARGVALPPGPHRITVEKAGYFPWDRLVQAKSGDPPIHLQVQLTPVPD
;
A
#
# COMPACT_ATOMS: atom_id res chain seq x y z
N MET A 1 -46.57 -54.39 -34.68
CA MET A 1 -45.30 -54.54 -35.43
C MET A 1 -44.49 -53.27 -35.16
N MET A 2 -43.93 -53.12 -33.97
CA MET A 2 -42.56 -53.53 -33.58
C MET A 2 -41.45 -52.85 -34.39
N ASP A 3 -40.62 -52.15 -33.62
CA ASP A 3 -39.23 -51.74 -33.84
C ASP A 3 -38.91 -50.47 -34.63
N ALA A 4 -38.33 -49.48 -33.94
CA ALA A 4 -36.87 -49.35 -33.94
C ALA A 4 -36.37 -48.31 -32.92
N ALA A 5 -35.61 -48.78 -31.94
CA ALA A 5 -34.76 -47.97 -31.06
C ALA A 5 -33.57 -47.37 -31.83
N ARG A 6 -33.12 -46.14 -31.49
CA ARG A 6 -31.77 -45.90 -30.93
C ARG A 6 -31.33 -44.44 -30.78
N LYS A 7 -30.50 -44.30 -29.73
CA LYS A 7 -29.24 -43.55 -29.62
C LYS A 7 -29.31 -42.11 -29.07
N THR A 8 -28.93 -42.07 -27.81
CA THR A 8 -28.43 -41.01 -26.94
C THR A 8 -27.28 -40.17 -27.53
N ARG A 9 -27.05 -39.01 -26.90
CA ARG A 9 -25.87 -38.11 -26.89
C ARG A 9 -25.87 -37.05 -28.01
N ALA A 10 -25.54 -35.78 -27.77
CA ALA A 10 -24.72 -35.17 -26.74
C ALA A 10 -25.20 -33.75 -26.38
N ALA A 11 -25.00 -33.37 -25.12
CA ALA A 11 -25.13 -31.99 -24.66
C ALA A 11 -23.92 -31.18 -25.15
N ALA A 12 -24.18 -30.09 -25.88
CA ALA A 12 -23.16 -29.12 -26.25
C ALA A 12 -22.97 -28.14 -25.08
N ILE A 13 -21.88 -28.30 -24.32
CA ILE A 13 -21.47 -27.34 -23.29
C ILE A 13 -20.75 -26.19 -23.99
N LEU A 14 -21.40 -25.03 -23.99
CA LEU A 14 -20.87 -23.77 -24.51
C LEU A 14 -19.76 -23.27 -23.57
N LEU A 15 -18.49 -23.57 -23.87
CA LEU A 15 -17.35 -23.04 -23.13
C LEU A 15 -17.04 -21.61 -23.60
N LEU A 16 -17.74 -20.63 -23.05
CA LEU A 16 -17.31 -19.23 -23.08
C LEU A 16 -16.08 -19.09 -22.18
N GLY A 17 -14.89 -19.14 -22.78
CA GLY A 17 -13.63 -18.86 -22.09
C GLY A 17 -13.56 -17.38 -21.71
N LEU A 18 -14.05 -17.02 -20.52
CA LEU A 18 -13.74 -15.75 -19.87
C LEU A 18 -12.25 -15.74 -19.56
N ALA A 19 -11.44 -15.12 -20.42
CA ALA A 19 -10.08 -14.71 -20.08
C ALA A 19 -10.18 -13.60 -19.03
N ALA A 20 -10.39 -13.99 -17.77
CA ALA A 20 -10.31 -13.08 -16.65
C ALA A 20 -8.83 -12.73 -16.44
N CYS A 21 -8.41 -11.56 -16.93
CA CYS A 21 -7.20 -10.93 -16.43
C CYS A 21 -7.43 -10.66 -14.94
N VAL A 22 -6.93 -11.54 -14.07
CA VAL A 22 -6.85 -11.26 -12.64
C VAL A 22 -5.84 -10.13 -12.48
N ALA A 23 -6.32 -8.90 -12.40
CA ALA A 23 -5.51 -7.75 -12.02
C ALA A 23 -5.02 -8.00 -10.58
N ARG A 24 -3.77 -8.43 -10.44
CA ARG A 24 -3.14 -8.61 -9.13
C ARG A 24 -2.90 -7.21 -8.56
N ALA A 25 -3.66 -6.82 -7.55
CA ALA A 25 -3.44 -5.56 -6.84
C ALA A 25 -1.97 -5.50 -6.35
N PRO A 26 -1.29 -4.35 -6.47
CA PRO A 26 0.07 -4.22 -5.96
C PRO A 26 0.06 -4.51 -4.46
N ALA A 27 0.94 -5.40 -4.01
CA ALA A 27 1.04 -5.77 -2.61
C ALA A 27 1.77 -4.66 -1.85
N THR A 28 1.02 -3.66 -1.40
CA THR A 28 1.56 -2.53 -0.62
C THR A 28 1.74 -2.88 0.86
N VAL A 29 2.66 -2.19 1.54
CA VAL A 29 2.84 -2.24 2.99
C VAL A 29 2.27 -0.96 3.62
N SER A 30 1.48 -1.09 4.69
CA SER A 30 0.95 0.07 5.39
C SER A 30 2.04 0.72 6.26
N LEU A 31 2.29 2.01 6.06
CA LEU A 31 3.10 2.86 6.93
C LEU A 31 2.20 3.60 7.92
N ARG A 32 2.54 3.53 9.19
CA ARG A 32 1.91 4.24 10.31
C ARG A 32 2.95 5.07 11.04
N MET A 33 2.62 6.32 11.32
CA MET A 33 3.54 7.26 11.94
C MET A 33 2.89 7.88 13.18
N LYS A 34 3.70 8.13 14.21
CA LYS A 34 3.34 8.93 15.39
C LYS A 34 4.50 9.84 15.72
N GLY A 35 4.23 11.06 16.15
CA GLY A 35 5.29 11.95 16.60
C GLY A 35 4.80 13.13 17.41
N ASN A 36 5.77 13.92 17.88
CA ASN A 36 5.57 15.03 18.82
C ASN A 36 5.08 16.33 18.17
N VAL A 37 5.31 16.52 16.86
CA VAL A 37 4.95 17.74 16.12
C VAL A 37 3.89 17.41 15.05
N PRO A 38 2.58 17.54 15.35
CA PRO A 38 1.50 17.06 14.49
C PRO A 38 1.38 17.80 13.15
N ASP A 39 1.85 19.03 13.08
CA ASP A 39 1.81 19.90 11.90
C ASP A 39 3.14 19.92 11.12
N ALA A 40 4.04 18.97 11.41
CA ALA A 40 5.23 18.74 10.60
C ALA A 40 4.87 18.16 9.23
N SER A 41 5.60 18.56 8.20
CA SER A 41 5.43 18.06 6.83
C SER A 41 6.05 16.68 6.70
N VAL A 42 5.33 15.74 6.07
CA VAL A 42 5.82 14.41 5.74
C VAL A 42 5.99 14.29 4.24
N THR A 43 7.19 13.88 3.83
CA THR A 43 7.57 13.65 2.45
C THR A 43 8.04 12.21 2.31
N ILE A 44 7.63 11.53 1.24
CA ILE A 44 8.07 10.17 0.92
C ILE A 44 8.60 10.17 -0.52
N ASP A 45 9.84 9.76 -0.70
CA ASP A 45 10.53 9.79 -2.00
C ASP A 45 10.44 11.14 -2.70
N ASP A 46 10.68 12.21 -1.93
CA ASP A 46 10.60 13.61 -2.36
C ASP A 46 9.19 14.10 -2.76
N GLU A 47 8.14 13.28 -2.56
CA GLU A 47 6.74 13.67 -2.74
C GLU A 47 6.07 14.06 -1.41
N TYR A 48 5.44 15.22 -1.37
CA TYR A 48 4.71 15.68 -0.18
C TYR A 48 3.41 14.88 0.00
N VAL A 49 3.30 14.20 1.14
CA VAL A 49 2.14 13.35 1.46
C VAL A 49 1.12 14.10 2.34
N GLY A 50 1.59 14.98 3.22
CA GLY A 50 0.71 15.71 4.13
C GLY A 50 1.35 16.06 5.46
N ALA A 51 0.56 16.64 6.37
CA ALA A 51 0.97 16.85 7.75
C ALA A 51 1.07 15.52 8.53
N LEU A 52 1.94 15.46 9.54
CA LEU A 52 2.17 14.26 10.33
C LEU A 52 0.89 13.72 10.98
N ALA A 53 0.00 14.59 11.48
CA ALA A 53 -1.29 14.19 12.03
C ALA A 53 -2.20 13.51 11.00
N HIS A 54 -2.16 13.96 9.74
CA HIS A 54 -2.94 13.36 8.66
C HIS A 54 -2.43 11.95 8.37
N VAL A 55 -1.12 11.80 8.26
CA VAL A 55 -0.46 10.50 8.06
C VAL A 55 -0.68 9.56 9.24
N ALA A 56 -0.67 10.07 10.47
CA ALA A 56 -0.96 9.28 11.67
C ALA A 56 -2.39 8.69 11.64
N ALA A 57 -3.37 9.49 11.23
CA ALA A 57 -4.76 9.06 11.16
C ALA A 57 -5.02 8.07 10.03
N ARG A 58 -4.53 8.37 8.81
CA ARG A 58 -4.89 7.59 7.61
C ARG A 58 -3.90 6.47 7.29
N GLY A 59 -2.63 6.65 7.65
CA GLY A 59 -1.53 5.82 7.17
C GLY A 59 -1.23 6.09 5.69
N VAL A 60 -0.17 5.46 5.20
CA VAL A 60 0.24 5.52 3.79
C VAL A 60 0.46 4.09 3.28
N ALA A 61 0.08 3.82 2.03
CA ALA A 61 0.38 2.54 1.39
C ALA A 61 1.68 2.66 0.59
N LEU A 62 2.72 1.97 1.01
CA LEU A 62 4.01 1.95 0.33
C LEU A 62 4.07 0.78 -0.66
N PRO A 63 4.42 1.00 -1.93
CA PRO A 63 4.83 -0.08 -2.83
C PRO A 63 5.97 -0.93 -2.25
N PRO A 64 6.19 -2.17 -2.72
CA PRO A 64 7.40 -2.90 -2.38
C PRO A 64 8.63 -2.16 -2.89
N GLY A 65 9.59 -1.91 -2.01
CA GLY A 65 10.80 -1.16 -2.35
C GLY A 65 11.41 -0.41 -1.18
N PRO A 66 12.61 0.16 -1.38
CA PRO A 66 13.15 1.15 -0.47
C PRO A 66 12.36 2.46 -0.63
N HIS A 67 12.02 3.08 0.50
CA HIS A 67 11.37 4.39 0.54
C HIS A 67 12.13 5.30 1.50
N ARG A 68 12.36 6.54 1.09
CA ARG A 68 12.91 7.58 1.96
C ARG A 68 11.77 8.39 2.56
N ILE A 69 11.68 8.40 3.88
CA ILE A 69 10.74 9.22 4.61
C ILE A 69 11.49 10.37 5.26
N THR A 70 11.00 11.58 5.02
CA THR A 70 11.53 12.80 5.61
C THR A 70 10.37 13.52 6.32
N VAL A 71 10.60 13.95 7.56
CA VAL A 71 9.64 14.73 8.34
C VAL A 71 10.30 16.02 8.81
N GLU A 72 9.68 17.15 8.49
CA GLU A 72 10.30 18.46 8.67
C GLU A 72 9.34 19.48 9.28
N LYS A 73 9.91 20.40 10.03
CA LYS A 73 9.23 21.59 10.55
C LYS A 73 10.25 22.71 10.70
N ALA A 74 9.88 23.93 10.32
CA ALA A 74 10.72 25.11 10.54
C ALA A 74 11.08 25.25 12.03
N GLY A 75 12.36 25.48 12.32
CA GLY A 75 12.88 25.54 13.69
C GLY A 75 13.17 24.18 14.33
N TYR A 76 13.10 23.08 13.59
CA TYR A 76 13.45 21.74 14.05
C TYR A 76 14.50 21.10 13.13
N PHE A 77 15.30 20.19 13.68
CA PHE A 77 16.14 19.32 12.87
C PHE A 77 15.26 18.34 12.08
N PRO A 78 15.55 18.12 10.77
CA PRO A 78 14.79 17.18 9.96
C PRO A 78 14.98 15.76 10.49
N TRP A 79 13.93 14.95 10.34
CA TRP A 79 13.96 13.53 10.66
C TRP A 79 13.91 12.74 9.37
N ASP A 80 14.97 12.00 9.06
CA ASP A 80 15.09 11.18 7.86
C ASP A 80 15.23 9.71 8.21
N ARG A 81 14.55 8.85 7.44
CA ARG A 81 14.70 7.40 7.54
C ARG A 81 14.47 6.71 6.21
N LEU A 82 15.36 5.76 5.89
CA LEU A 82 15.12 4.78 4.85
C LEU A 82 14.41 3.57 5.44
N VAL A 83 13.31 3.16 4.81
CA VAL A 83 12.59 1.93 5.15
C VAL A 83 12.53 1.01 3.95
N GLN A 84 12.52 -0.29 4.21
CA GLN A 84 12.30 -1.30 3.17
C GLN A 84 10.89 -1.85 3.34
N ALA A 85 10.00 -1.57 2.40
CA ALA A 85 8.71 -2.23 2.31
C ALA A 85 8.89 -3.55 1.54
N LYS A 86 8.55 -4.69 2.16
CA LYS A 86 8.51 -5.98 1.46
C LYS A 86 7.07 -6.48 1.41
N SER A 87 6.66 -6.99 0.26
CA SER A 87 5.32 -7.54 0.06
C SER A 87 5.03 -8.63 1.11
N GLY A 88 3.93 -8.47 1.85
CA GLY A 88 3.52 -9.40 2.90
C GLY A 88 4.06 -9.06 4.29
N ASP A 89 4.91 -8.05 4.43
CA ASP A 89 5.34 -7.57 5.75
C ASP A 89 4.17 -6.95 6.52
N PRO A 90 4.21 -7.01 7.86
CA PRO A 90 3.28 -6.28 8.70
C PRO A 90 3.43 -4.76 8.50
N PRO A 91 2.44 -3.95 8.94
CA PRO A 91 2.55 -2.51 8.88
C PRO A 91 3.83 -1.97 9.54
N ILE A 92 4.50 -1.05 8.86
CA ILE A 92 5.67 -0.34 9.35
C ILE A 92 5.19 0.75 10.32
N HIS A 93 5.74 0.75 11.53
CA HIS A 93 5.45 1.77 12.54
C HIS A 93 6.69 2.64 12.77
N LEU A 94 6.57 3.95 12.54
CA LEU A 94 7.63 4.92 12.79
C LEU A 94 7.24 5.86 13.94
N GLN A 95 8.15 5.97 14.91
CA GLN A 95 8.09 7.00 15.92
C GLN A 95 8.98 8.16 15.50
N VAL A 96 8.37 9.29 15.19
CA VAL A 96 9.03 10.53 14.80
C VAL A 96 9.21 11.39 16.04
N GLN A 97 10.45 11.84 16.25
CA GLN A 97 10.76 12.81 17.30
C GLN A 97 11.56 13.92 16.66
N LEU A 98 10.94 15.09 16.52
CA LEU A 98 11.62 16.30 16.06
C LEU A 98 12.20 17.05 17.25
N THR A 99 13.46 17.46 17.13
CA THR A 99 14.16 18.25 18.14
C THR A 99 14.27 19.70 17.65
N PRO A 100 13.88 20.70 18.46
CA PRO A 100 14.06 22.10 18.10
C PRO A 100 15.54 22.44 17.87
N VAL A 101 15.80 23.34 16.93
CA VAL A 101 17.11 23.95 16.73
C VAL A 101 17.29 25.02 17.82
N PRO A 102 18.39 24.96 18.61
CA PRO A 102 18.69 26.01 19.58
C PRO A 102 18.93 27.37 18.90
N ASP A 103 18.56 28.45 19.59
CA ASP A 103 18.82 29.84 19.19
C ASP A 103 20.32 30.19 19.15
#